data_AF-A0A220RYV1-F1
#
_entry.id   AF-A0A220RYV1-F1
#
_cell.length_a   1.000
_cell.length_b   1.000
_cell.length_c   1.000
_cell.angle_alpha   90.00
_cell.angle_beta   90.00
_cell.angle_gamma   90.00
#
_symmetry.space_group_name_H-M   'P 1'
#
loop_
_entity.id
_entity.type
_entity.pdbx_description
1 polymer ?
#
loop_
_entity_poly.entity_id
_entity_poly.type
_entity_poly.pdbx_seq_one_letter_code
_entity_poly.pdbx_strand_id
1 'polypeptide(L)'
;MSNKLTPPAELPDAADLRAVLAYNMRLFRVSKGWSQEELARQCGLDRTYVSAVERKRWNIALSNIEKMAQALGVKAYQLLLPPQELLKMMSEQRDTQAAGPSEYFS
;
A
#
# COMPACT_ATOMS: atom_id res chain seq x y z
N MET A 1 1.04 -3.18 25.63
CA MET A 1 1.06 -1.81 25.07
C MET A 1 0.37 -1.85 23.71
N SER A 2 -0.95 -1.67 23.66
CA SER A 2 -1.73 -1.70 22.42
C SER A 2 -1.39 -0.50 21.55
N ASN A 3 -0.45 -0.67 20.62
CA ASN A 3 -0.19 0.35 19.61
C ASN A 3 -1.35 0.27 18.60
N LYS A 4 -2.28 1.23 18.67
CA LYS A 4 -3.49 1.25 17.84
C LYS A 4 -3.12 1.07 16.37
N LEU A 5 -3.73 0.08 15.71
CA LEU A 5 -3.63 -0.14 14.27
C LEU A 5 -4.31 1.02 13.56
N THR A 6 -3.51 2.04 13.26
CA THR A 6 -3.98 3.29 12.67
C THR A 6 -3.55 3.30 11.21
N PRO A 7 -4.48 3.53 10.27
CA PRO A 7 -4.13 3.71 8.87
C PRO A 7 -3.23 4.95 8.70
N PRO A 8 -2.50 5.06 7.57
CA PRO A 8 -1.73 6.26 7.28
C PRO A 8 -2.67 7.47 7.14
N ALA A 9 -2.31 8.60 7.76
CA ALA A 9 -3.16 9.79 7.85
C ALA A 9 -3.08 10.69 6.61
N GLU A 10 -1.92 10.72 5.96
CA GLU A 10 -1.63 11.64 4.85
C GLU A 10 -1.20 10.85 3.62
N LEU A 11 -1.60 11.34 2.45
CA LEU A 11 -1.15 10.82 1.17
C LEU A 11 0.34 11.14 0.97
N PRO A 12 1.15 10.20 0.46
CA PRO A 12 2.58 10.43 0.22
C PRO A 12 2.80 11.30 -1.02
N ASP A 13 3.97 11.94 -1.14
CA ASP A 13 4.42 12.45 -2.44
C ASP A 13 4.60 11.25 -3.39
N ALA A 14 3.94 11.30 -4.56
CA ALA A 14 3.97 10.23 -5.55
C ALA A 14 5.38 10.02 -6.16
N ALA A 15 6.24 11.06 -6.11
CA ALA A 15 7.63 10.96 -6.56
C ALA A 15 8.56 10.30 -5.52
N ASP A 16 8.19 10.31 -4.24
CA ASP A 16 8.96 9.65 -3.17
C ASP A 16 8.51 8.20 -2.99
N LEU A 17 9.18 7.28 -3.68
CA LEU A 17 8.90 5.85 -3.58
C LEU A 17 9.04 5.28 -2.17
N ARG A 18 9.84 5.90 -1.29
CA ARG A 18 9.92 5.46 0.12
C ARG A 18 8.67 5.85 0.87
N ALA A 19 8.12 7.03 0.60
CA ALA A 19 6.85 7.46 1.16
C ALA A 19 5.68 6.61 0.64
N VAL A 20 5.64 6.33 -0.65
CA VAL A 20 4.65 5.43 -1.26
C VAL A 20 4.71 4.03 -0.64
N LEU A 21 5.91 3.46 -0.55
CA LEU A 21 6.11 2.15 0.08
C LEU A 21 5.66 2.13 1.55
N ALA A 22 6.09 3.12 2.35
CA ALA A 22 5.72 3.21 3.75
C ALA A 22 4.21 3.34 3.95
N TYR A 23 3.55 4.13 3.11
CA TYR A 23 2.10 4.29 3.11
C TYR A 23 1.40 2.97 2.81
N ASN A 24 1.76 2.31 1.70
CA ASN A 24 1.12 1.08 1.26
C ASN A 24 1.35 -0.07 2.23
N MET A 25 2.57 -0.23 2.75
CA MET A 25 2.87 -1.22 3.80
C MET A 25 1.96 -1.05 5.02
N ARG A 26 1.82 0.20 5.49
CA ARG A 26 0.95 0.51 6.63
C ARG A 26 -0.52 0.25 6.31
N LEU A 27 -0.98 0.66 5.13
CA LEU A 27 -2.34 0.45 4.68
C LEU A 27 -2.70 -1.04 4.66
N PHE A 28 -1.91 -1.86 3.96
CA PHE A 28 -2.18 -3.30 3.81
C PHE A 28 -2.03 -4.09 5.11
N ARG A 29 -1.05 -3.74 5.97
CA ARG A 29 -0.95 -4.43 7.27
C ARG A 29 -2.12 -4.07 8.18
N VAL A 30 -2.57 -2.81 8.19
CA VAL A 30 -3.69 -2.37 9.02
C VAL A 30 -4.99 -3.00 8.54
N SER A 31 -5.21 -3.13 7.23
CA SER A 31 -6.38 -3.85 6.70
C SER A 31 -6.38 -5.34 7.08
N LYS A 32 -5.21 -5.91 7.35
CA LYS A 32 -5.04 -7.28 7.89
C LYS A 32 -5.10 -7.37 9.41
N GLY A 33 -5.21 -6.26 10.13
CA GLY A 33 -5.15 -6.27 11.60
C GLY A 33 -3.73 -6.47 12.15
N TRP A 34 -2.68 -6.18 11.38
CA TRP A 34 -1.29 -6.48 11.73
C TRP A 34 -0.50 -5.27 12.24
N SER A 35 0.19 -5.48 13.36
CA SER A 35 1.18 -4.54 13.89
C SER A 35 2.47 -4.57 13.05
N GLN A 36 3.39 -3.63 13.29
CA GLN A 36 4.73 -3.68 12.68
C GLN A 36 5.49 -4.95 13.07
N GLU A 37 5.31 -5.41 14.30
CA GLU A 37 5.92 -6.64 14.82
C GLU A 37 5.36 -7.87 14.13
N GLU A 38 4.04 -7.91 13.94
CA GLU A 38 3.40 -9.02 13.23
C GLU A 38 3.80 -9.04 11.75
N LEU A 39 3.85 -7.90 11.07
CA LEU A 39 4.37 -7.83 9.70
C LEU A 39 5.83 -8.32 9.63
N ALA A 40 6.68 -7.88 10.56
CA ALA A 40 8.07 -8.32 10.61
C ALA A 40 8.18 -9.84 10.77
N ARG A 41 7.37 -10.42 11.68
CA ARG A 41 7.29 -11.87 11.90
C ARG A 41 6.85 -12.62 10.64
N GLN A 42 5.82 -12.13 9.95
CA GLN A 42 5.29 -12.74 8.72
C GLN A 42 6.29 -12.67 7.55
N CYS A 43 7.09 -11.61 7.46
CA CYS A 43 8.11 -11.45 6.43
C CYS A 43 9.46 -12.13 6.76
N GLY A 44 9.63 -12.64 7.99
CA GLY A 44 10.93 -13.10 8.49
C GLY A 44 11.98 -11.98 8.55
N LEU A 45 11.56 -10.75 8.89
CA LEU A 45 12.40 -9.57 8.99
C LEU A 45 12.46 -9.06 10.44
N ASP A 46 13.45 -8.22 10.74
CA ASP A 46 13.54 -7.57 12.04
C ASP A 46 12.47 -6.47 12.19
N ARG A 47 11.81 -6.40 13.37
CA ARG A 47 10.81 -5.37 13.67
C ARG A 47 11.36 -3.95 13.53
N THR A 48 12.60 -3.71 13.94
CA THR A 48 13.28 -2.42 13.80
C THR A 48 13.52 -2.05 12.34
N TYR A 49 13.78 -3.05 11.49
CA TYR A 49 13.88 -2.87 10.04
C TYR A 49 12.53 -2.42 9.46
N VAL A 50 11.45 -3.16 9.74
CA VAL A 50 10.09 -2.79 9.28
C VAL A 50 9.70 -1.39 9.77
N SER A 51 9.94 -1.09 11.05
CA SER A 51 9.67 0.23 11.63
C SER A 51 10.46 1.35 10.94
N ALA A 52 11.71 1.08 10.56
CA ALA A 52 12.55 2.06 9.89
C ALA A 52 12.19 2.25 8.40
N VAL A 53 11.71 1.20 7.73
CA VAL A 53 11.13 1.30 6.39
C VAL A 53 9.85 2.17 6.42
N GLU A 54 8.93 1.94 7.37
CA GLU A 54 7.74 2.78 7.54
C GLU A 54 8.07 4.25 7.88
N ARG A 55 9.25 4.51 8.46
CA ARG A 55 9.76 5.87 8.72
C ARG A 55 10.63 6.42 7.58
N LYS A 56 10.66 5.76 6.42
CA LYS A 56 11.38 6.18 5.20
C LYS A 56 12.91 6.29 5.37
N ARG A 57 13.48 5.58 6.36
CA ARG A 57 14.90 5.70 6.72
C ARG A 57 15.84 4.81 5.93
N TRP A 58 15.33 3.78 5.26
CA TRP A 58 16.14 2.80 4.54
C TRP A 58 15.99 2.88 3.03
N ASN A 59 17.10 2.64 2.33
CA ASN A 59 17.07 2.22 0.94
C ASN A 59 16.86 0.71 0.91
N ILE A 60 15.62 0.27 0.69
CA ILE A 60 15.24 -1.14 0.72
C ILE A 60 15.63 -1.84 -0.59
N ALA A 61 16.13 -3.07 -0.50
CA ALA A 61 16.35 -3.91 -1.67
C ALA A 61 15.02 -4.49 -2.19
N LEU A 62 14.89 -4.67 -3.51
CA LEU A 62 13.69 -5.25 -4.15
C LEU A 62 13.29 -6.61 -3.55
N SER A 63 14.26 -7.45 -3.19
CA SER A 63 14.02 -8.75 -2.56
C SER A 63 13.27 -8.66 -1.23
N ASN A 64 13.45 -7.58 -0.46
CA ASN A 64 12.69 -7.36 0.76
C ASN A 64 11.29 -6.82 0.47
N ILE A 65 11.09 -6.07 -0.61
CA ILE A 65 9.75 -5.66 -1.07
C ILE A 65 8.95 -6.90 -1.49
N GLU A 66 9.57 -7.85 -2.19
CA GLU A 66 8.93 -9.12 -2.58
C GLU A 66 8.47 -9.92 -1.35
N LYS A 67 9.32 -10.06 -0.33
CA LYS A 67 8.95 -10.72 0.94
C LYS A 67 7.76 -10.05 1.62
N MET A 68 7.77 -8.72 1.68
CA MET A 68 6.66 -7.95 2.25
C MET A 68 5.38 -8.13 1.45
N ALA A 69 5.46 -8.09 0.13
CA ALA A 69 4.33 -8.29 -0.76
C ALA A 69 3.72 -9.68 -0.59
N GLN A 70 4.57 -10.72 -0.52
CA GLN A 70 4.15 -12.10 -0.29
C GLN A 70 3.44 -12.26 1.05
N ALA A 71 4.01 -11.73 2.14
CA ALA A 71 3.37 -11.76 3.46
C ALA A 71 2.04 -11.00 3.47
N LEU A 72 1.99 -9.83 2.84
CA LEU A 72 0.78 -9.01 2.73
C LEU A 72 -0.25 -9.59 1.74
N GLY A 73 0.10 -10.57 0.92
CA GLY A 73 -0.79 -11.17 -0.07
C GLY A 73 -1.13 -10.23 -1.23
N VAL A 74 -0.22 -9.31 -1.56
CA VAL A 74 -0.36 -8.32 -2.63
C VAL A 74 0.73 -8.53 -3.68
N LYS A 75 0.53 -7.99 -4.88
CA LYS A 75 1.60 -7.99 -5.90
C LYS A 75 2.64 -6.93 -5.53
N ALA A 76 3.93 -7.19 -5.76
CA ALA A 76 5.00 -6.28 -5.33
C ALA A 76 4.85 -4.85 -5.90
N TYR A 77 4.38 -4.70 -7.13
CA TYR A 77 4.12 -3.38 -7.71
C TYR A 77 3.07 -2.57 -6.94
N GLN A 78 2.12 -3.21 -6.26
CA GLN A 78 1.09 -2.51 -5.46
C GLN A 78 1.70 -1.82 -4.25
N LEU A 79 2.85 -2.29 -3.75
CA LEU A 79 3.58 -1.59 -2.69
C LEU A 79 4.24 -0.31 -3.20
N LEU A 80 4.52 -0.22 -4.51
CA LEU A 80 5.16 0.94 -5.14
C LEU A 80 4.20 1.80 -5.95
N LEU A 81 2.93 1.43 -6.03
CA LEU A 81 1.90 2.18 -6.73
C LEU A 81 1.44 3.35 -5.84
N PRO A 82 1.55 4.61 -6.29
CA PRO A 82 1.04 5.75 -5.52
C PRO A 82 -0.47 5.60 -5.27
N PRO A 83 -0.94 5.81 -4.03
CA PRO A 83 -2.36 5.67 -3.71
C PRO A 83 -3.24 6.67 -4.49
N GLN A 84 -2.70 7.82 -4.90
CA GLN A 84 -3.39 8.79 -5.76
C GLN A 84 -3.75 8.21 -7.12
N GLU A 85 -2.83 7.46 -7.74
CA GLU A 85 -3.06 6.81 -9.04
C GLU A 85 -4.14 5.73 -8.92
N LEU A 86 -4.13 4.96 -7.82
CA LEU A 86 -5.16 3.97 -7.56
C LEU A 86 -6.54 4.62 -7.39
N LEU A 87 -6.63 5.74 -6.67
CA LEU A 87 -7.87 6.49 -6.52
C LEU A 87 -8.36 7.05 -7.86
N LYS A 88 -7.45 7.57 -8.69
CA LYS A 88 -7.75 8.10 -10.02
C LYS A 88 -8.27 7.02 -10.97
N MET A 89 -7.63 5.86 -11.02
CA MET A 89 -8.12 4.72 -11.79
C MET A 89 -9.52 4.29 -11.34
N MET A 90 -9.79 4.31 -10.02
CA MET A 90 -11.11 3.97 -9.47
C MET A 90 -12.19 5.03 -9.73
N SER A 91 -11.83 6.30 -9.97
CA SER A 91 -12.79 7.34 -10.39
C SER A 91 -13.08 7.25 -11.90
N GLU A 92 -12.05 7.10 -12.72
CA GLU A 92 -12.17 7.03 -14.18
C GLU A 92 -12.99 5.81 -14.65
N GLN A 93 -12.89 4.70 -13.93
CA GLN A 93 -13.71 3.51 -14.19
C GLN A 93 -15.20 3.70 -13.88
N ARG A 94 -15.55 4.57 -12.93
CA ARG A 94 -16.97 4.88 -12.62
C ARG A 94 -17.59 5.76 -13.68
N ASP A 95 -16.84 6.74 -14.21
CA ASP A 95 -17.31 7.63 -15.26
C ASP A 95 -17.55 6.87 -16.57
N THR A 96 -16.73 5.86 -16.86
CA THR A 96 -16.86 5.01 -18.06
C THR A 96 -18.07 4.06 -17.96
N GLN A 97 -18.47 3.65 -16.75
CA GLN A 97 -19.66 2.81 -16.53
C GLN A 97 -20.98 3.61 -16.38
N ALA A 98 -20.92 4.92 -16.13
CA ALA A 98 -22.09 5.80 -16.07
C ALA A 98 -22.59 6.26 -17.46
N ALA A 99 -21.76 6.16 -18.50
CA ALA A 99 -22.17 6.34 -19.89
C ALA A 99 -22.82 5.05 -20.42
N GLY A 100 -24.04 4.75 -19.97
CA GLY A 100 -24.85 3.66 -20.51
C GLY A 100 -25.12 3.84 -22.03
N PRO A 101 -25.41 2.75 -22.76
CA PRO A 101 -25.59 2.81 -24.21
C PRO A 101 -26.69 3.82 -24.55
N SER A 102 -26.31 4.85 -25.31
CA SER A 102 -27.21 5.80 -25.94
C SER A 102 -28.37 5.03 -26.56
N GLU A 103 -29.60 5.40 -26.19
CA GLU A 103 -30.83 4.98 -26.84
C GLU A 103 -30.76 5.37 -28.33
N TYR A 104 -30.17 4.52 -29.15
CA TYR A 104 -30.30 4.50 -30.61
C TYR A 104 -30.95 3.18 -30.98
N PHE A 105 -32.18 2.99 -30.54
CA PHE A 105 -33.13 2.08 -31.18
C PHE A 105 -34.55 2.55 -30.89
N SER A 106 -35.04 3.45 -31.75
CA SER A 106 -36.40 3.49 -32.30
C SER A 106 -36.41 4.43 -33.50
#